data_AF-A0AAV9N204-F1
#
_entry.id   AF-A0AAV9N204-F1
#
_cell.length_a   1.000
_cell.length_b   1.000
_cell.length_c   1.000
_cell.angle_alpha   90.00
_cell.angle_beta   90.00
_cell.angle_gamma   90.00
#
_symmetry.space_group_name_H-M   'P 1'
#
loop_
_entity.id
_entity.type
_entity.pdbx_description
1 polymer ?
#
loop_
_entity_poly.entity_id
_entity_poly.type
_entity_poly.pdbx_seq_one_letter_code
_entity_poly.pdbx_strand_id
1 'polypeptide(L)' 'MPSGQSAQDQGSDKSSSRNTNTQADTTSQMSFNQMVKNAGFRNFDHFMQSYGLKMHDHDDIQEGKAILNALYRRDARK' A
#
# COMPACT_ATOMS: atom_id res chain seq x y z
N MET A 1 -8.79 -10.13 60.82
CA MET A 1 -9.58 -9.97 59.58
C MET A 1 -9.74 -8.49 59.28
N PRO A 2 -9.18 -8.01 58.16
CA PRO A 2 -9.79 -6.92 57.40
C PRO A 2 -9.93 -7.29 55.91
N SER A 3 -11.17 -7.20 55.43
CA SER A 3 -11.52 -7.22 54.00
C SER A 3 -11.07 -5.91 53.36
N GLY A 4 -10.25 -5.99 52.31
CA GLY A 4 -9.88 -4.85 51.47
C GLY A 4 -10.30 -5.10 50.02
N GLN A 5 -11.30 -4.35 49.56
CA GLN A 5 -11.72 -4.25 48.17
C GLN A 5 -10.78 -3.31 47.38
N SER A 6 -10.42 -3.69 46.15
CA SER A 6 -10.05 -2.80 45.02
C SER A 6 -9.96 -3.71 43.78
N ALA A 7 -10.91 -3.76 42.86
CA ALA A 7 -11.31 -2.77 41.86
C ALA A 7 -10.14 -2.36 40.94
N GLN A 8 -10.05 -3.02 39.78
CA GLN A 8 -9.42 -2.55 38.52
C GLN A 8 -9.84 -3.56 37.44
N ASP A 9 -10.92 -3.28 36.70
CA ASP A 9 -10.88 -2.57 35.41
C ASP A 9 -10.18 -3.40 34.34
N GLN A 10 -10.94 -4.27 33.67
CA GLN A 10 -10.54 -4.82 32.38
C GLN A 10 -11.22 -3.99 31.30
N GLY A 11 -10.62 -2.84 31.05
CA GLY A 11 -10.86 -2.01 29.88
C GLY A 11 -10.52 -2.77 28.60
N SER A 12 -11.54 -2.85 27.76
CA SER A 12 -11.53 -2.93 26.30
C SER A 12 -10.19 -2.64 25.62
N ASP A 13 -9.72 -3.56 24.78
CA ASP A 13 -9.03 -3.18 23.55
C ASP A 13 -9.42 -4.10 22.39
N LYS A 14 -10.34 -3.58 21.56
CA LYS A 14 -10.64 -4.07 20.22
C LYS A 14 -9.43 -3.82 19.32
N SER A 15 -8.43 -4.71 19.35
CA SER A 15 -7.40 -4.70 18.32
C SER A 15 -7.90 -5.50 17.11
N SER A 16 -8.67 -4.84 16.26
CA SER A 16 -9.02 -5.33 14.92
C SER A 16 -7.73 -5.40 14.09
N SER A 17 -7.02 -6.52 14.20
CA SER A 17 -5.85 -6.81 13.38
C SER A 17 -6.34 -7.11 11.96
N ARG A 18 -6.50 -6.05 11.15
CA ARG A 18 -6.60 -6.19 9.70
C ARG A 18 -5.23 -6.60 9.19
N ASN A 19 -5.01 -7.91 9.17
CA ASN A 19 -3.89 -8.53 8.49
C ASN A 19 -4.08 -8.32 6.97
N THR A 20 -3.71 -7.13 6.49
CA THR A 20 -3.60 -6.85 5.05
C THR A 20 -2.24 -7.38 4.61
N ASN A 21 -2.18 -8.69 4.42
CA ASN A 21 -1.07 -9.39 3.78
C ASN A 21 -0.98 -8.93 2.31
N THR A 22 -0.47 -7.73 2.10
CA THR A 22 0.02 -7.28 0.79
C THR A 22 1.50 -7.60 0.83
N GLN A 23 1.88 -8.75 0.28
CA GLN A 23 3.26 -9.14 0.04
C GLN A 23 3.88 -8.10 -0.92
N ALA A 24 4.41 -7.02 -0.34
CA ALA A 24 5.33 -6.13 -1.00
C ALA A 24 6.73 -6.69 -0.72
N ASP A 25 7.24 -7.40 -1.73
CA ASP A 25 8.58 -7.95 -1.75
C ASP A 25 9.61 -6.90 -1.30
N THR A 26 10.38 -7.29 -0.29
CA THR A 26 11.35 -6.47 0.43
C THR A 26 12.59 -6.24 -0.42
N THR A 27 12.54 -5.24 -1.29
CA THR A 27 13.72 -4.47 -1.69
C THR A 27 13.36 -3.02 -1.42
N SER A 28 14.28 -2.20 -0.90
CA SER A 28 14.04 -0.79 -0.58
C SER A 28 13.55 -0.03 -1.83
N GLN A 29 12.23 -0.01 -2.05
CA GLN A 29 11.54 0.37 -3.29
C GLN A 29 10.47 1.38 -2.89
N MET A 30 10.48 2.55 -3.52
CA MET A 30 9.45 3.57 -3.30
C MET A 30 8.05 2.94 -3.35
N SER A 31 7.16 3.39 -2.48
CA SER A 31 5.77 2.92 -2.51
C SER A 31 5.20 3.15 -3.91
N PHE A 32 4.35 2.24 -4.38
CA PHE A 32 3.69 2.37 -5.68
C PHE A 32 3.06 3.75 -5.89
N ASN A 33 2.43 4.30 -4.85
CA ASN A 33 1.89 5.67 -4.88
C ASN A 33 2.97 6.75 -5.04
N GLN A 34 4.15 6.56 -4.48
CA GLN A 34 5.28 7.48 -4.68
C GLN A 34 5.79 7.39 -6.12
N MET A 35 5.86 6.18 -6.69
CA MET A 35 6.28 6.01 -8.08
C MET A 35 5.36 6.71 -9.06
N VAL A 36 4.04 6.55 -8.87
CA VAL A 36 3.04 7.23 -9.70
C VAL A 36 3.18 8.75 -9.62
N LYS A 37 3.42 9.29 -8.42
CA LYS A 37 3.64 10.74 -8.21
C LYS A 37 4.89 11.26 -8.89
N ASN A 38 5.99 10.50 -8.82
CA ASN A 38 7.25 10.89 -9.45
C ASN A 38 7.15 10.84 -10.98
N ALA A 39 6.36 9.92 -11.52
CA ALA A 39 6.00 9.88 -12.94
C ALA A 39 5.06 11.04 -13.37
N GLY A 40 4.66 11.92 -12.46
CA GLY A 40 3.84 13.10 -12.76
C GLY A 40 2.32 12.90 -12.63
N PHE A 41 1.88 11.75 -12.11
CA PHE A 41 0.46 11.42 -11.98
C PHE A 41 -0.05 11.63 -10.55
N ARG A 42 -1.33 11.98 -10.40
CA ARG A 42 -1.93 12.27 -9.09
C ARG A 42 -2.12 11.02 -8.22
N ASN A 43 -2.54 9.93 -8.85
CA ASN A 43 -2.88 8.65 -8.23
C ASN A 43 -2.86 7.55 -9.29
N PHE A 44 -2.78 6.29 -8.85
CA PHE A 44 -2.64 5.15 -9.76
C PHE A 44 -3.80 5.05 -10.76
N ASP A 45 -5.01 5.46 -10.38
CA ASP A 45 -6.18 5.50 -11.26
C ASP A 45 -5.98 6.44 -12.45
N HIS A 46 -5.47 7.64 -12.17
CA HIS A 46 -5.15 8.62 -13.21
C HIS A 46 -4.03 8.13 -14.13
N PHE A 47 -3.05 7.43 -13.56
CA PHE A 47 -2.00 6.76 -14.34
C PHE A 47 -2.62 5.70 -15.25
N MET A 48 -3.38 4.74 -14.72
CA MET A 48 -4.01 3.70 -15.54
C MET A 48 -4.90 4.28 -16.63
N GLN A 49 -5.74 5.28 -16.31
CA GLN A 49 -6.58 5.97 -17.29
C GLN A 49 -5.77 6.63 -18.41
N SER A 50 -4.63 7.24 -18.09
CA SER A 50 -3.76 7.87 -19.11
C SER A 50 -3.14 6.87 -20.08
N TYR A 51 -2.95 5.62 -19.65
CA TYR A 51 -2.49 4.51 -20.49
C TYR A 51 -3.66 3.68 -21.07
N GLY A 52 -4.92 4.05 -20.81
CA GLY A 52 -6.10 3.32 -21.26
C GLY A 52 -6.34 1.99 -20.54
N LEU A 53 -5.69 1.77 -19.39
CA LEU A 53 -5.77 0.56 -18.57
C LEU A 53 -6.94 0.65 -17.58
N LYS A 54 -7.62 -0.46 -17.30
CA LYS A 54 -8.77 -0.50 -16.40
C LYS A 54 -8.38 -1.00 -15.01
N MET A 55 -8.82 -0.27 -13.98
CA MET A 55 -8.63 -0.63 -12.57
C MET A 55 -9.39 -1.88 -12.11
N HIS A 56 -10.37 -2.35 -12.87
CA HIS A 56 -11.14 -3.55 -12.54
C HIS A 56 -10.62 -4.80 -13.25
N ASP A 57 -9.69 -4.63 -14.19
CA ASP A 57 -9.11 -5.73 -14.93
C ASP A 57 -7.74 -6.08 -14.34
N HIS A 58 -7.55 -7.36 -14.00
CA HIS A 58 -6.35 -7.81 -13.30
C HIS A 58 -5.11 -7.78 -14.20
N ASP A 59 -5.28 -8.02 -15.50
CA ASP A 59 -4.18 -7.98 -16.47
C ASP A 59 -3.74 -6.53 -16.67
N ASP A 60 -4.67 -5.60 -16.81
CA ASP A 60 -4.39 -4.16 -16.89
C ASP A 60 -3.65 -3.64 -15.64
N ILE A 61 -4.02 -4.10 -14.43
CA ILE A 61 -3.31 -3.71 -13.19
C ILE A 61 -1.86 -4.20 -13.20
N GLN A 62 -1.62 -5.43 -13.67
CA GLN A 62 -0.27 -5.99 -13.76
C GLN A 62 0.57 -5.24 -14.78
N GLU A 63 0.01 -4.92 -15.95
CA GLU A 63 0.65 -4.10 -16.98
C GLU A 63 1.00 -2.71 -16.41
N GLY A 64 0.06 -2.05 -15.74
CA GLY A 64 0.30 -0.76 -15.11
C GLY A 64 1.44 -0.79 -14.08
N LYS A 65 1.53 -1.87 -13.29
CA LYS A 65 2.63 -2.08 -12.35
C LYS A 65 3.96 -2.32 -13.06
N ALA A 66 3.97 -3.12 -14.13
CA ALA A 66 5.17 -3.41 -14.91
C ALA A 66 5.73 -2.16 -15.59
N ILE A 67 4.87 -1.34 -16.18
CA ILE A 67 5.24 -0.05 -16.80
C ILE A 67 5.85 0.87 -15.75
N LEU A 68 5.21 1.01 -14.59
CA LEU A 68 5.69 1.90 -13.53
C LEU A 68 7.04 1.45 -12.98
N ASN A 69 7.22 0.15 -12.78
CA ASN A 69 8.49 -0.43 -12.36
C ASN A 69 9.57 -0.21 -13.44
N ALA A 70 9.24 -0.39 -14.73
CA ALA A 70 10.17 -0.14 -15.82
C ALA A 70 10.59 1.34 -15.92
N LEU A 71 9.66 2.29 -15.72
CA LEU A 71 9.94 3.72 -15.67
C LEU A 71 10.94 4.04 -14.56
N TYR A 72 10.71 3.52 -13.35
CA TYR A 72 11.59 3.72 -12.21
C TYR A 72 12.96 3.05 -12.35
N ARG A 73 12.99 1.83 -12.87
CA ARG A 73 14.23 1.11 -13.14
C ARG A 73 15.09 1.81 -14.18
N ARG A 74 14.46 2.53 -15.13
CA ARG A 74 15.16 3.31 -16.16
C ARG A 74 15.75 4.60 -15.60
N ASP A 75 15.07 5.25 -14.65
CA ASP A 75 15.55 6.47 -13.98
C ASP A 75 16.69 6.21 -12.97
N ALA A 76 16.77 5.01 -12.38
CA ALA A 76 17.83 4.61 -11.46
C ALA A 76 19.22 4.34 -12.11
N ARG A 77 19.40 4.67 -13.41
CA ARG A 77 20.68 4.57 -14.14
C ARG A 77 21.32 5.94 -14.37
N LYS A 78 21.39 6.77 -13.34
CA LYS A 78 22.09 8.06 -13.36
C LYS A 78 22.97 8.19 -12.12
#